data_AF-A0A432S0Y2-F1
#
_entry.id   AF-A0A432S0Y2-F1
#
_cell.length_a   1.000
_cell.length_b   1.000
_cell.length_c   1.000
_cell.angle_alpha   90.00
_cell.angle_beta   90.00
_cell.angle_gamma   90.00
#
_symmetry.space_group_name_H-M   'P 1'
#
loop_
_entity.id
_entity.type
_entity.pdbx_description
1 polymer ?
#
loop_
_entity_poly.entity_id
_entity_poly.type
_entity_poly.pdbx_seq_one_letter_code
_entity_poly.pdbx_strand_id
1 'polypeptide(L)'
;MNNRIFFSELLQDLPLWTAIFMSLYPTLQNKNIFFISLIIGIFASLYIWYLMKKGEYTLKIFLKNPSETFPFMIYSFVILIFLVILTYKGILYMPSVIWFYLLITSIVEFFFIRRDL
;
A
#
# COMPACT_ATOMS: atom_id res chain seq x y z
N MET A 1 -16.93 -5.82 -0.63
CA MET A 1 -15.62 -6.38 -1.03
C MET A 1 -15.38 -7.67 -0.27
N ASN A 2 -14.64 -8.65 -0.80
CA ASN A 2 -14.30 -9.84 -0.01
C ASN A 2 -13.38 -9.41 1.14
N ASN A 3 -13.75 -9.67 2.40
CA ASN A 3 -13.00 -9.24 3.59
C ASN A 3 -11.50 -9.54 3.48
N ARG A 4 -11.13 -10.65 2.83
CA ARG A 4 -9.73 -11.05 2.60
C ARG A 4 -8.94 -10.04 1.76
N ILE A 5 -9.55 -9.42 0.75
CA ILE A 5 -8.92 -8.42 -0.11
C ILE A 5 -8.67 -7.15 0.70
N PHE A 6 -9.68 -6.69 1.43
CA PHE A 6 -9.58 -5.50 2.29
C PHE A 6 -8.48 -5.63 3.34
N PHE A 7 -8.40 -6.77 4.04
CA PHE A 7 -7.32 -7.01 5.00
C PHE A 7 -5.95 -7.04 4.31
N SER A 8 -5.86 -7.59 3.10
CA SER A 8 -4.59 -7.64 2.37
C SER A 8 -4.14 -6.24 1.96
N GLU A 9 -5.05 -5.37 1.54
CA GLU A 9 -4.74 -3.97 1.22
C GLU A 9 -4.25 -3.22 2.46
N LEU A 10 -4.90 -3.40 3.62
CA LEU A 10 -4.43 -2.82 4.87
C LEU A 10 -3.03 -3.32 5.28
N LEU A 11 -2.76 -4.61 5.09
CA LEU A 11 -1.44 -5.19 5.37
C LEU A 11 -0.38 -4.69 4.38
N GLN A 12 -0.73 -4.49 3.11
CA GLN A 12 0.13 -3.90 2.09
C GLN A 12 0.58 -2.48 2.45
N ASP A 13 -0.27 -1.71 3.14
CA ASP A 13 0.01 -0.33 3.54
C ASP A 13 0.77 -0.21 4.87
N LEU A 14 0.97 -1.30 5.62
CA LEU A 14 1.73 -1.30 6.87
C LEU A 14 3.12 -0.65 6.78
N PRO A 15 3.94 -0.88 5.73
CA PRO A 15 5.24 -0.22 5.61
C PRO A 15 5.10 1.31 5.52
N LEU A 16 4.07 1.78 4.83
CA LEU A 16 3.79 3.21 4.64
C LEU A 16 3.41 3.88 5.95
N TRP A 17 2.51 3.26 6.71
CA TRP A 17 2.16 3.72 8.05
C TRP A 17 3.34 3.71 9.00
N THR A 18 4.12 2.63 8.99
CA THR A 18 5.33 2.52 9.82
C THR A 18 6.30 3.66 9.50
N ALA A 19 6.51 3.97 8.22
CA ALA A 19 7.33 5.09 7.80
C ALA A 19 6.77 6.42 8.31
N ILE A 20 5.47 6.68 8.14
CA ILE A 20 4.83 7.92 8.62
C ILE A 20 5.02 8.07 10.13
N PHE A 21 4.71 7.04 10.92
CA PHE A 21 4.86 7.08 12.38
C PHE A 21 6.32 7.31 12.80
N MET A 22 7.27 6.60 12.20
CA MET A 22 8.70 6.77 12.49
C MET A 22 9.27 8.11 12.01
N SER A 23 8.63 8.76 11.04
CA SER A 23 8.97 10.12 10.59
C SER A 23 8.49 11.18 11.58
N LEU A 24 7.28 10.99 12.13
CA LEU A 24 6.68 11.92 13.10
C LEU A 24 7.26 11.76 14.51
N TYR A 25 7.72 10.55 14.86
CA TYR A 25 8.28 10.22 16.17
C TYR A 25 9.68 9.60 16.03
N PRO A 26 10.73 10.43 15.88
CA PRO A 26 12.10 9.94 15.68
C PRO A 26 12.61 9.02 16.79
N THR A 27 12.12 9.17 18.02
CA THR A 27 12.47 8.33 19.17
C THR A 27 11.98 6.88 19.03
N LEU A 28 11.02 6.62 18.12
CA LEU A 28 10.47 5.30 17.84
C LEU A 28 11.11 4.65 16.60
N GLN A 29 12.10 5.29 15.97
CA GLN A 29 12.75 4.76 14.78
C GLN A 29 13.46 3.45 15.08
N ASN A 30 13.06 2.39 14.37
CA ASN A 30 13.65 1.07 14.52
C ASN A 30 13.67 0.37 13.17
N LYS A 31 14.89 0.11 12.67
CA LYS A 31 15.10 -0.51 11.36
C LYS A 31 14.48 -1.90 11.28
N ASN A 32 14.55 -2.69 12.35
CA ASN A 32 14.02 -4.06 12.36
C ASN A 32 12.50 -4.05 12.27
N ILE A 33 11.83 -3.18 13.02
CA ILE A 33 10.38 -3.02 12.96
C ILE A 33 9.95 -2.58 11.56
N PHE A 34 10.67 -1.64 10.96
CA PHE A 34 10.42 -1.21 9.59
C PHE A 34 10.58 -2.33 8.57
N PHE A 35 11.67 -3.12 8.64
CA PHE A 35 11.86 -4.22 7.70
C PHE A 35 10.86 -5.36 7.90
N ILE A 36 10.43 -5.62 9.14
CA ILE A 36 9.35 -6.58 9.42
C ILE A 36 8.05 -6.10 8.77
N SER A 37 7.68 -4.83 8.92
CA SER A 37 6.48 -4.30 8.27
C SER A 37 6.60 -4.33 6.75
N LEU A 38 7.77 -4.04 6.19
CA LEU A 38 8.07 -4.17 4.77
C LEU A 38 7.85 -5.60 4.25
N ILE A 39 8.35 -6.61 4.95
CA ILE A 39 8.17 -8.02 4.59
C ILE A 39 6.68 -8.39 4.58
N ILE A 40 5.93 -7.96 5.61
CA ILE A 40 4.48 -8.19 5.68
C ILE A 40 3.78 -7.54 4.49
N GLY A 41 4.14 -6.29 4.16
CA GLY A 41 3.60 -5.58 3.01
C GLY A 41 3.88 -6.30 1.68
N ILE A 42 5.12 -6.77 1.47
CA ILE A 42 5.50 -7.54 0.27
C ILE A 42 4.65 -8.82 0.13
N PHE A 43 4.47 -9.59 1.21
CA PHE A 43 3.63 -10.79 1.15
C PHE A 43 2.17 -10.47 0.86
N ALA A 44 1.65 -9.37 1.42
CA ALA A 44 0.31 -8.90 1.14
C ALA A 44 0.14 -8.49 -0.34
N SER A 45 1.09 -7.73 -0.90
CA SER A 45 1.12 -7.39 -2.32
C SER A 45 1.19 -8.63 -3.21
N LEU A 46 2.06 -9.60 -2.90
CA LEU A 46 2.15 -10.87 -3.65
C LEU A 46 0.81 -11.61 -3.66
N TYR A 47 0.12 -11.64 -2.52
CA TYR A 47 -1.20 -12.26 -2.42
C TYR A 47 -2.26 -11.50 -3.24
N ILE A 48 -2.24 -10.17 -3.21
CA ILE A 48 -3.13 -9.34 -4.03
C ILE A 48 -2.88 -9.61 -5.52
N TRP A 49 -1.63 -9.61 -5.97
CA TRP A 49 -1.29 -9.90 -7.36
C TRP A 49 -1.71 -11.31 -7.78
N TYR A 50 -1.61 -12.29 -6.88
CA TYR A 50 -2.15 -13.63 -7.10
C TYR A 50 -3.67 -13.63 -7.30
N LEU A 51 -4.42 -12.87 -6.49
CA LEU A 51 -5.87 -12.72 -6.66
C LEU A 51 -6.23 -11.96 -7.94
N MET A 52 -5.48 -10.92 -8.32
CA MET A 52 -5.66 -10.22 -9.60
C MET A 52 -5.46 -11.18 -10.77
N LYS A 53 -4.38 -11.97 -10.75
CA LYS A 53 -4.07 -12.94 -11.81
C LYS A 53 -5.15 -14.01 -11.96
N LYS A 54 -5.90 -14.31 -10.90
CA LYS A 54 -7.04 -15.23 -10.92
C LYS A 54 -8.36 -14.60 -11.34
N GLY A 55 -8.42 -13.28 -11.53
CA GLY A 55 -9.67 -12.54 -11.78
C GLY A 55 -10.60 -12.46 -10.56
N GLU A 56 -10.10 -12.83 -9.36
CA GLU A 56 -10.86 -12.72 -8.10
C GLU A 56 -10.82 -11.29 -7.53
N TYR A 57 -9.89 -10.47 -8.02
CA TYR A 57 -9.74 -9.06 -7.68
C TYR A 57 -9.57 -8.26 -8.97
N THR A 58 -10.68 -7.64 -9.43
CA THR A 58 -10.75 -6.91 -10.70
C THR A 58 -11.34 -5.53 -10.50
N LEU A 59 -11.07 -4.64 -11.45
CA LEU A 59 -11.63 -3.28 -11.47
C LEU A 59 -13.18 -3.29 -11.51
N LYS A 60 -13.77 -4.32 -12.13
CA LYS A 60 -15.23 -4.53 -12.14
C LYS A 60 -15.79 -4.86 -10.75
N ILE A 61 -15.06 -5.60 -9.93
CA ILE A 61 -15.47 -5.93 -8.54
C ILE A 61 -15.42 -4.68 -7.66
N PHE A 62 -14.43 -3.80 -7.88
CA PHE A 62 -14.34 -2.50 -7.23
C PHE A 62 -15.49 -1.56 -7.59
N LEU A 63 -15.84 -1.47 -8.87
CA LEU A 63 -16.95 -0.64 -9.33
C LEU A 63 -18.33 -1.15 -8.89
N LYS A 64 -18.45 -2.45 -8.59
CA LYS A 64 -19.70 -3.05 -8.10
C LYS A 64 -20.03 -2.68 -6.64
N ASN A 65 -19.04 -2.28 -5.83
CA ASN A 65 -19.24 -1.91 -4.42
C ASN A 65 -18.68 -0.51 -4.12
N PRO A 66 -19.22 0.56 -4.74
CA PRO A 66 -18.67 1.91 -4.65
C PRO A 66 -18.63 2.47 -3.22
N SER A 67 -19.54 2.03 -2.35
CA SER A 67 -19.62 2.42 -0.94
C SER A 67 -18.40 2.00 -0.11
N GLU A 68 -17.68 0.95 -0.52
CA GLU A 68 -16.46 0.48 0.16
C GLU A 68 -15.21 0.99 -0.56
N THR A 69 -15.25 1.03 -1.89
CA THR A 69 -14.13 1.45 -2.75
C THR A 69 -13.77 2.92 -2.57
N PHE A 70 -14.77 3.78 -2.44
CA PHE A 70 -14.55 5.23 -2.37
C PHE A 70 -13.83 5.66 -1.07
N PRO A 71 -14.26 5.21 0.13
CA PRO A 71 -13.50 5.45 1.35
C PRO A 71 -12.06 4.92 1.29
N PHE A 72 -11.85 3.74 0.69
CA PHE A 72 -10.52 3.15 0.56
C PHE A 72 -9.62 4.01 -0.34
N MET A 73 -10.14 4.49 -1.47
CA MET A 73 -9.43 5.40 -2.37
C MET A 73 -9.03 6.72 -1.69
N ILE A 74 -9.94 7.31 -0.90
CA ILE A 74 -9.62 8.50 -0.11
C ILE A 74 -8.50 8.19 0.89
N TYR A 75 -8.60 7.08 1.59
CA TYR A 75 -7.60 6.63 2.56
C TYR A 75 -6.20 6.47 1.93
N SER A 76 -6.09 5.78 0.79
CA SER A 76 -4.80 5.61 0.10
C SER A 76 -4.24 6.94 -0.42
N PHE A 77 -5.12 7.83 -0.89
CA PHE A 77 -4.72 9.16 -1.34
C PHE A 77 -4.17 10.03 -0.19
N VAL A 78 -4.79 9.93 0.99
CA VAL A 78 -4.32 10.62 2.21
C VAL A 78 -2.93 10.14 2.61
N ILE A 79 -2.69 8.82 2.61
CA ILE A 79 -1.35 8.26 2.89
C ILE A 79 -0.31 8.83 1.92
N LEU A 80 -0.62 8.84 0.62
CA LEU A 80 0.28 9.38 -0.40
C LEU A 80 0.63 10.85 -0.15
N ILE A 81 -0.36 11.69 0.20
CA ILE A 81 -0.13 13.09 0.55
C ILE A 81 0.83 13.20 1.73
N PHE A 82 0.62 12.42 2.80
CA PHE A 82 1.52 12.44 3.97
C PHE A 82 2.95 12.06 3.58
N LEU A 83 3.13 11.01 2.77
CA LEU A 83 4.46 10.60 2.31
C LEU A 83 5.14 11.69 1.47
N VAL A 84 4.40 12.36 0.57
CA VAL A 84 4.93 13.47 -0.23
C VAL A 84 5.36 14.63 0.67
N ILE A 85 4.51 15.04 1.63
CA ILE A 85 4.82 16.15 2.55
C ILE A 85 6.06 15.83 3.40
N LEU A 86 6.14 14.62 3.96
CA LEU A 86 7.27 14.18 4.77
C LEU A 86 8.56 14.09 3.94
N THR A 87 8.46 13.65 2.69
CA THR A 87 9.59 13.61 1.74
C THR A 87 10.08 15.02 1.43
N TYR A 88 9.16 15.93 1.09
CA TYR A 88 9.47 17.31 0.76
C TYR A 88 10.14 18.05 1.93
N LYS A 89 9.69 17.76 3.16
CA LYS A 89 10.31 18.28 4.39
C LYS A 89 11.64 17.61 4.76
N GLY A 90 12.06 16.56 4.04
CA GLY A 90 13.30 15.84 4.30
C GLY A 90 13.28 14.99 5.58
N ILE A 91 12.10 14.67 6.12
CA ILE A 91 11.95 13.94 7.39
C ILE A 91 11.33 12.56 7.23
N LEU A 92 10.97 12.14 6.01
CA LEU A 92 10.44 10.81 5.76
C LEU A 92 11.49 9.75 6.13
N TYR A 93 11.09 8.79 6.97
CA TYR A 93 11.92 7.67 7.36
C TYR A 93 12.09 6.67 6.21
N MET A 94 13.34 6.31 5.90
CA MET A 94 13.72 5.42 4.79
C MET A 94 13.05 5.76 3.45
N PRO A 95 13.18 7.00 2.95
CA PRO A 95 12.39 7.51 1.85
C PRO A 95 12.61 6.69 0.58
N SER A 96 13.87 6.35 0.25
CA SER A 96 14.20 5.59 -0.96
C SER A 96 13.57 4.19 -0.94
N VAL A 97 13.49 3.53 0.21
CA VAL A 97 12.89 2.19 0.34
C VAL A 97 11.38 2.25 0.17
N ILE A 98 10.74 3.25 0.79
CA ILE A 98 9.29 3.47 0.68
C ILE A 98 8.87 3.79 -0.75
N TRP A 99 9.56 4.73 -1.41
CA TRP A 99 9.24 5.08 -2.79
C TRP A 99 9.51 3.93 -3.76
N PHE A 100 10.59 3.18 -3.56
CA PHE A 100 10.86 1.98 -4.36
C PHE A 100 9.79 0.91 -4.19
N TYR A 101 9.37 0.64 -2.95
CA TYR A 101 8.28 -0.28 -2.65
C TYR A 101 6.99 0.15 -3.35
N LEU A 102 6.55 1.40 -3.16
CA LEU A 102 5.34 1.96 -3.79
C LEU A 102 5.40 1.85 -5.32
N LEU A 103 6.50 2.26 -5.94
CA LEU A 103 6.63 2.24 -7.39
C LEU A 103 6.54 0.81 -7.93
N ILE A 104 7.26 -0.15 -7.34
CA ILE A 104 7.20 -1.54 -7.78
C ILE A 104 5.79 -2.09 -7.62
N THR A 105 5.16 -1.89 -6.47
CA THR A 105 3.83 -2.45 -6.21
C THR A 105 2.80 -1.87 -7.17
N SER A 106 2.79 -0.56 -7.37
CA SER A 106 1.85 0.10 -8.28
C SER A 106 2.07 -0.29 -9.74
N ILE A 107 3.33 -0.42 -10.19
CA ILE A 107 3.65 -0.86 -11.56
C ILE A 107 3.11 -2.28 -11.79
N VAL A 108 3.39 -3.20 -10.86
CA VAL A 108 2.97 -4.60 -10.99
C VAL A 108 1.45 -4.73 -10.97
N GLU A 109 0.77 -4.02 -10.08
CA GLU A 109 -0.70 -3.99 -10.01
C GLU A 109 -1.32 -3.43 -11.28
N PHE A 110 -0.75 -2.36 -11.83
CA PHE A 110 -1.21 -1.78 -13.09
C PHE A 110 -1.14 -2.79 -14.25
N PHE A 111 -0.07 -3.58 -14.31
CA PHE A 111 0.06 -4.63 -15.32
C PHE A 111 -0.96 -5.76 -15.16
N PHE A 112 -1.30 -6.14 -13.93
CA PHE A 112 -2.28 -7.20 -13.68
C PHE A 112 -3.72 -6.73 -13.89
N ILE A 113 -4.08 -5.51 -13.47
CA ILE A 113 -5.41 -4.92 -13.68
C ILE A 113 -5.75 -4.78 -15.16
N ARG A 114 -4.77 -4.45 -16.02
CA ARG A 114 -4.99 -4.25 -17.46
C ARG A 114 -5.39 -5.52 -18.20
N ARG A 115 -5.15 -6.72 -17.65
CA ARG A 115 -5.51 -7.99 -18.31
C ARG A 115 -7.02 -8.28 -18.32
N ASP A 116 -7.80 -7.58 -17.50
CA ASP A 116 -9.24 -7.86 -17.32
C ASP A 116 -10.18 -6.78 -17.89
N LEU A 117 -9.62 -5.75 -18.56
CA LEU A 117 -10.34 -4.73 -19.32
C LEU A 117 -10.52 -5.18 -20.78
#